data_AF-A0A167T6E3-F1
#
_entry.id   AF-A0A167T6E3-F1
#
_cell.length_a   1.000
_cell.length_b   1.000
_cell.length_c   1.000
_cell.angle_alpha   90.00
_cell.angle_beta   90.00
_cell.angle_gamma   90.00
#
_symmetry.space_group_name_H-M   'P 1'
#
loop_
_entity.id
_entity.type
_entity.pdbx_description
1 polymer ?
#
loop_
_entity_poly.entity_id
_entity_poly.type
_entity_poly.pdbx_seq_one_letter_code
_entity_poly.pdbx_strand_id
1 'polypeptide(L)'
;MPHHNSDTKPRYKPCQVLSDHKVPYAIWFEDTLHHYGVPTWKFDLYLLVSDLDKAAELLVEAGWVLDSQGPHQIGNARVELPQKRLISPTSKTITVLLPAQEWKFPLMESPDDASGTTDSHEDVAFPPLPGFLDALIESWLDCPSDDSMLLLHLACQISYLYEYAPAVKQRSFAEQMKYEHRQFHFDVLAGMQTGTIQFRKHQRAIRDALLRGQYEPPGMFGVS
;
A
#
# COMPACT_ATOMS: atom_id res chain seq x y z
N MET A 1 4.84 7.55 25.78
CA MET A 1 6.13 8.15 25.37
C MET A 1 5.84 9.31 24.45
N PRO A 2 6.52 10.45 24.57
CA PRO A 2 6.16 11.66 23.83
C PRO A 2 6.56 11.55 22.35
N HIS A 3 5.65 11.97 21.48
CA HIS A 3 5.83 12.03 20.03
C HIS A 3 6.94 13.03 19.66
N HIS A 4 7.95 12.57 18.91
CA HIS A 4 8.97 13.45 18.34
C HIS A 4 8.40 14.10 17.08
N ASN A 5 7.85 15.30 17.24
CA ASN A 5 7.13 16.06 16.20
C ASN A 5 8.08 16.83 15.25
N SER A 6 9.31 16.34 15.01
CA SER A 6 10.34 17.08 14.22
C SER A 6 10.91 16.34 13.01
N ASP A 7 10.52 15.08 12.77
CA ASP A 7 11.11 14.23 11.72
C ASP A 7 10.18 13.93 10.53
N THR A 8 8.91 14.39 10.56
CA THR A 8 7.96 14.17 9.46
C THR A 8 8.26 15.05 8.25
N LYS A 9 8.55 16.34 8.48
CA LYS A 9 8.82 17.33 7.43
C LYS A 9 9.94 16.94 6.45
N PRO A 10 11.10 16.39 6.88
CA PRO A 10 12.11 15.95 5.93
C PRO A 10 11.75 14.65 5.21
N ARG A 11 10.95 13.76 5.81
CA ARG A 11 10.65 12.43 5.26
C ARG A 11 9.84 12.53 3.97
N TYR A 12 8.79 13.35 3.93
CA TYR A 12 7.90 13.46 2.77
C TYR A 12 8.32 14.52 1.74
N LYS A 13 9.53 15.08 1.83
CA LYS A 13 10.06 15.99 0.78
C LYS A 13 10.02 15.42 -0.64
N PRO A 14 10.28 14.12 -0.89
CA PRO A 14 10.11 13.57 -2.24
C PRO A 14 8.70 13.75 -2.78
N CYS A 15 7.69 13.62 -1.91
CA CYS A 15 6.28 13.81 -2.26
C CYS A 15 6.00 15.26 -2.73
N GLN A 16 6.61 16.25 -2.08
CA GLN A 16 6.52 17.65 -2.50
C GLN A 16 7.14 17.84 -3.89
N VAL A 17 8.34 17.30 -4.15
CA VAL A 17 9.00 17.39 -5.46
C VAL A 17 8.10 16.81 -6.57
N LEU A 18 7.50 15.64 -6.33
CA LEU A 18 6.59 15.02 -7.29
C LEU A 18 5.32 15.86 -7.49
N SER A 19 4.76 16.42 -6.41
CA SER A 19 3.57 17.29 -6.46
C SER A 19 3.83 18.56 -7.27
N ASP A 20 4.97 19.23 -7.04
CA ASP A 20 5.37 20.46 -7.73
C ASP A 20 5.51 20.25 -9.25
N HIS A 21 5.88 19.03 -9.67
CA HIS A 21 6.01 18.63 -11.06
C HIS A 21 4.79 17.88 -11.61
N LYS A 22 3.69 17.85 -10.85
CA LYS A 22 2.42 17.19 -11.23
C LYS A 22 2.62 15.72 -11.62
N VAL A 23 3.49 15.01 -10.91
CA VAL A 23 3.64 13.57 -11.03
C VAL A 23 2.76 12.90 -9.99
N PRO A 24 1.71 12.16 -10.39
CA PRO A 24 0.90 11.39 -9.46
C PRO A 24 1.75 10.39 -8.67
N TYR A 25 1.49 10.30 -7.37
CA TYR A 25 2.10 9.32 -6.50
C TYR A 25 1.13 8.90 -5.39
N ALA A 26 1.44 7.79 -4.73
CA ALA A 26 0.81 7.41 -3.47
C ALA A 26 1.88 6.93 -2.50
N ILE A 27 1.81 7.38 -1.25
CA ILE A 27 2.63 6.83 -0.17
C ILE A 27 2.19 5.39 0.07
N TRP A 28 3.15 4.49 0.28
CA TRP A 28 2.91 3.05 0.34
C TRP A 28 3.47 2.40 1.61
N PHE A 29 3.00 1.17 1.87
CA PHE A 29 3.45 0.31 2.98
C PHE A 29 3.42 0.98 4.37
N GLU A 30 4.54 0.99 5.11
CA GLU A 30 4.57 1.31 6.55
C GLU A 30 4.09 2.72 6.87
N ASP A 31 4.38 3.69 6.00
CA ASP A 31 3.88 5.05 6.17
C ASP A 31 2.36 5.13 6.08
N THR A 32 1.77 4.37 5.14
CA THR A 32 0.32 4.28 4.98
C THR A 32 -0.34 3.51 6.13
N LEU A 33 0.29 2.43 6.60
CA LEU A 33 -0.16 1.73 7.81
C LEU A 33 -0.16 2.68 9.02
N HIS A 34 0.92 3.44 9.20
CA HIS A 34 1.05 4.41 10.28
C HIS A 34 -0.01 5.53 10.18
N HIS A 35 -0.28 6.02 8.98
CA HIS A 35 -1.35 6.99 8.72
C HIS A 35 -2.72 6.46 9.20
N TYR A 36 -2.99 5.16 9.04
CA TYR A 36 -4.20 4.51 9.53
C TYR A 36 -4.13 3.99 10.98
N GLY A 37 -3.17 4.48 11.76
CA GLY A 37 -3.09 4.22 13.20
C GLY A 37 -2.41 2.90 13.59
N VAL A 38 -1.80 2.18 12.64
CA VAL A 38 -1.01 0.98 12.95
C VAL A 38 0.28 1.38 13.67
N PRO A 39 0.61 0.78 14.83
CA PRO A 39 1.84 1.06 15.56
C PRO A 39 3.04 0.35 14.91
N THR A 40 3.43 0.80 13.72
CA THR A 40 4.58 0.27 12.96
C THR A 40 5.78 1.22 12.98
N TRP A 41 6.96 0.67 12.74
CA TRP A 41 8.18 1.43 12.50
C TRP A 41 8.29 1.81 11.01
N LYS A 42 8.69 3.05 10.73
CA LYS A 42 8.87 3.56 9.37
C LYS A 42 10.36 3.47 9.01
N PHE A 43 10.69 2.62 8.05
CA PHE A 43 12.05 2.43 7.56
C PHE A 43 12.28 3.29 6.31
N ASP A 44 12.35 2.68 5.15
CA ASP A 44 12.37 3.34 3.85
C ASP A 44 11.01 3.99 3.55
N LEU A 45 11.01 5.05 2.75
CA LEU A 45 9.78 5.66 2.24
C LEU A 45 9.45 5.02 0.89
N TYR A 46 8.35 4.27 0.82
CA TYR A 46 7.88 3.68 -0.42
C TYR A 46 6.85 4.58 -1.09
N LEU A 47 7.06 4.87 -2.37
CA LEU A 47 6.15 5.66 -3.20
C LEU A 47 5.75 4.86 -4.44
N LEU A 48 4.45 4.74 -4.68
CA LEU A 48 3.93 4.28 -5.97
C LEU A 48 3.96 5.44 -6.96
N VAL A 49 4.48 5.21 -8.16
CA VAL A 49 4.51 6.16 -9.28
C VAL A 49 4.14 5.46 -10.59
N SER A 50 3.65 6.20 -11.58
CA SER A 50 3.35 5.65 -12.91
C SER A 50 4.60 5.44 -13.76
N ASP A 51 5.60 6.32 -13.62
CA ASP A 51 6.85 6.30 -14.38
C ASP A 51 8.04 6.42 -13.42
N LEU A 52 8.80 5.34 -13.30
CA LEU A 52 9.95 5.25 -12.39
C LEU A 52 11.10 6.15 -12.80
N ASP A 53 11.39 6.21 -14.10
CA ASP A 53 12.55 6.94 -14.60
C ASP A 53 12.30 8.44 -14.49
N LYS A 54 11.12 8.91 -14.93
CA LYS A 54 10.72 10.31 -14.78
C LYS A 54 10.71 10.76 -13.31
N ALA A 55 10.11 9.96 -12.41
CA ALA A 55 10.07 10.31 -10.99
C ALA A 55 11.47 10.31 -10.35
N ALA A 56 12.33 9.35 -10.72
CA ALA A 56 13.71 9.31 -10.25
C ALA A 56 14.52 10.51 -10.74
N GLU A 57 14.41 10.88 -12.02
CA GLU A 57 15.07 12.05 -12.61
C GLU A 57 14.74 13.33 -11.85
N LEU A 58 13.45 13.59 -11.58
CA LEU A 58 13.02 14.76 -10.82
C LEU A 58 13.61 14.81 -9.40
N LEU A 59 13.66 13.67 -8.73
CA LEU A 59 14.27 13.58 -7.41
C LEU A 59 15.79 13.79 -7.47
N VAL A 60 16.46 13.27 -8.50
CA VAL A 60 17.89 13.52 -8.73
C VAL A 60 18.17 14.99 -8.96
N GLU A 61 17.36 15.67 -9.79
CA GLU A 61 17.45 17.12 -10.01
C GLU A 61 17.23 17.91 -8.71
N ALA A 62 16.37 17.41 -7.82
CA ALA A 62 16.14 17.99 -6.50
C ALA A 62 17.21 17.62 -5.45
N GLY A 63 18.26 16.88 -5.83
CA GLY A 63 19.43 16.60 -5.02
C GLY A 63 19.48 15.21 -4.37
N TRP A 64 18.54 14.31 -4.68
CA TRP A 64 18.66 12.90 -4.29
C TRP A 64 19.73 12.21 -5.14
N VAL A 65 20.31 11.12 -4.60
CA VAL A 65 21.30 10.33 -5.33
C VAL A 65 20.73 8.93 -5.59
N LEU A 66 20.79 8.47 -6.83
CA LEU A 66 20.43 7.09 -7.18
C LEU A 66 21.35 6.10 -6.46
N ASP A 67 20.75 5.19 -5.70
CA ASP A 67 21.44 4.08 -5.08
C ASP A 67 21.48 2.89 -6.04
N SER A 68 22.54 2.83 -6.85
CA SER A 68 22.76 1.72 -7.81
C SER A 68 23.39 0.47 -7.18
N GLN A 69 23.84 0.56 -5.93
CA GLN A 69 24.59 -0.52 -5.25
C GLN A 69 23.77 -1.22 -4.18
N GLY A 70 22.74 -0.57 -3.66
CA GLY A 70 21.85 -1.15 -2.69
C GLY A 70 21.01 -2.30 -3.26
N PRO A 71 20.76 -3.37 -2.48
CA PRO A 71 19.93 -4.49 -2.94
C PRO A 71 18.48 -4.06 -3.17
N HIS A 72 17.82 -4.58 -4.20
CA HIS A 72 16.39 -4.37 -4.37
C HIS A 72 15.62 -5.10 -3.27
N GLN A 73 14.96 -4.34 -2.39
CA GLN A 73 14.31 -4.87 -1.19
C GLN A 73 12.97 -4.21 -0.89
N ILE A 74 12.06 -5.02 -0.36
CA ILE A 74 10.78 -4.58 0.20
C ILE A 74 10.66 -5.20 1.59
N GLY A 75 10.71 -4.35 2.62
CA GLY A 75 10.99 -4.81 3.98
C GLY A 75 12.28 -5.66 3.99
N ASN A 76 12.17 -6.91 4.45
CA ASN A 76 13.30 -7.85 4.48
C ASN A 76 13.41 -8.76 3.23
N ALA A 77 12.45 -8.68 2.31
CA ALA A 77 12.46 -9.49 1.10
C ALA A 77 13.44 -8.94 0.07
N ARG A 78 14.27 -9.79 -0.54
CA ARG A 78 15.07 -9.42 -1.72
C ARG A 78 14.25 -9.75 -2.96
N VAL A 79 14.03 -8.75 -3.81
CA VAL A 79 13.08 -8.86 -4.91
C VAL A 79 13.72 -8.43 -6.22
N GLU A 80 13.37 -9.09 -7.31
CA GLU A 80 13.72 -8.66 -8.68
C GLU A 80 12.66 -7.71 -9.27
N LEU A 81 11.73 -7.22 -8.43
CA LEU A 81 10.68 -6.30 -8.86
C LEU A 81 11.28 -4.96 -9.26
N PRO A 82 10.77 -4.33 -10.35
CA PRO A 82 11.23 -3.02 -10.77
C PRO A 82 11.09 -2.01 -9.65
N GLN A 83 12.18 -1.32 -9.34
CA GLN A 83 12.21 -0.24 -8.35
C GLN A 83 13.38 0.70 -8.63
N LYS A 84 13.29 1.92 -8.10
CA LYS A 84 14.42 2.86 -8.04
C LYS A 84 14.63 3.28 -6.59
N ARG A 85 15.86 3.17 -6.13
CA ARG A 85 16.24 3.55 -4.76
C ARG A 85 17.00 4.87 -4.81
N LEU A 86 16.61 5.82 -3.96
CA LEU A 86 17.20 7.15 -3.90
C LEU A 86 17.57 7.51 -2.46
N ILE A 87 18.83 7.89 -2.27
CA ILE A 87 19.37 8.36 -0.99
C ILE A 87 19.00 9.83 -0.84
N SER A 88 18.33 10.16 0.26
CA SER A 88 17.98 11.54 0.58
C SER A 88 19.21 12.40 0.85
N PRO A 89 19.24 13.66 0.35
CA PRO A 89 20.35 14.57 0.62
C PRO A 89 20.43 15.01 2.08
N THR A 90 19.32 14.95 2.81
CA THR A 90 19.20 15.54 4.16
C THR A 90 18.86 14.54 5.25
N SER A 91 18.55 13.29 4.91
CA SER A 91 18.16 12.25 5.86
C SER A 91 18.77 10.90 5.49
N LYS A 92 18.82 9.98 6.45
CA LYS A 92 19.20 8.58 6.18
C LYS A 92 18.09 7.74 5.55
N THR A 93 16.87 8.28 5.42
CA THR A 93 15.75 7.60 4.76
C THR A 93 16.05 7.40 3.28
N ILE A 94 15.87 6.17 2.80
CA ILE A 94 15.89 5.85 1.38
C ILE A 94 14.47 5.99 0.85
N THR A 95 14.33 6.68 -0.27
CA THR A 95 13.07 6.73 -1.03
C THR A 95 13.11 5.62 -2.06
N VAL A 96 12.12 4.73 -2.02
CA VAL A 96 11.98 3.61 -2.95
C VAL A 96 10.77 3.88 -3.83
N LEU A 97 11.01 4.13 -5.11
CA LEU A 97 9.98 4.27 -6.12
C LEU A 97 9.58 2.89 -6.64
N LEU A 98 8.29 2.65 -6.68
CA LEU A 98 7.67 1.41 -7.12
C LEU A 98 6.65 1.70 -8.23
N PRO A 99 6.53 0.85 -9.26
CA PRO A 99 5.57 1.06 -10.34
C PRO A 99 4.16 0.71 -9.85
N ALA A 100 3.24 1.68 -9.85
CA ALA A 100 1.90 1.51 -9.30
C ALA A 100 1.11 0.35 -9.93
N GLN A 101 1.35 0.07 -11.22
CA GLN A 101 0.73 -1.02 -11.95
C GLN A 101 1.05 -2.41 -11.37
N GLU A 102 2.28 -2.62 -10.91
CA GLU A 102 2.67 -3.90 -10.29
C GLU A 102 2.00 -4.08 -8.93
N TRP A 103 1.75 -2.98 -8.23
CA TRP A 103 1.08 -2.91 -6.93
C TRP A 103 -0.45 -2.79 -7.02
N LYS A 104 -1.01 -2.96 -8.22
CA LYS A 104 -2.47 -3.03 -8.46
C LYS A 104 -3.24 -1.83 -7.92
N PHE A 105 -2.56 -0.69 -7.80
CA PHE A 105 -3.13 0.55 -7.28
C PHE A 105 -3.26 1.58 -8.40
N PRO A 106 -4.48 2.06 -8.71
CA PRO A 106 -4.67 3.10 -9.69
C PRO A 106 -4.26 4.45 -9.10
N LEU A 107 -3.22 5.08 -9.67
CA LEU A 107 -2.92 6.47 -9.35
C LEU A 107 -3.93 7.37 -10.04
N MET A 108 -4.52 8.29 -9.28
CA MET A 108 -5.39 9.32 -9.86
C MET A 108 -4.52 10.37 -10.55
N GLU A 109 -4.80 10.66 -11.82
CA GLU A 109 -4.03 11.62 -12.63
C GLU A 109 -4.27 13.08 -12.22
N SER A 110 -5.30 13.36 -11.42
CA SER A 110 -5.65 14.71 -10.96
C SER A 110 -5.97 14.74 -9.46
N PRO A 111 -5.45 15.72 -8.70
CA PRO A 111 -5.85 15.96 -7.32
C PRO A 111 -7.31 16.44 -7.18
N ASP A 112 -7.97 16.87 -8.27
CA ASP A 112 -9.37 17.33 -8.23
C ASP A 112 -10.40 16.19 -8.07
N ASP A 113 -10.02 14.93 -8.36
CA ASP A 113 -10.89 13.76 -8.21
C ASP A 113 -10.73 13.04 -6.86
N ALA A 114 -9.72 13.40 -6.08
CA ALA A 114 -9.49 12.86 -4.76
C ALA A 114 -10.36 13.60 -3.73
N SER A 115 -11.61 13.15 -3.56
CA SER A 115 -12.35 13.38 -2.32
C SER A 115 -11.72 12.56 -1.16
N GLY A 116 -10.44 12.80 -0.89
CA GLY A 116 -9.74 12.36 0.31
C GLY A 116 -9.76 13.52 1.30
N THR A 117 -10.27 13.25 2.50
CA THR A 117 -10.33 14.21 3.60
C THR A 117 -8.95 14.80 3.90
N THR A 118 -8.67 15.99 3.38
CA THR A 118 -7.47 16.78 3.65
C THR A 118 -7.62 17.48 5.01
N ASP A 119 -7.43 16.72 6.08
CA ASP A 119 -7.35 17.25 7.45
C ASP A 119 -5.98 17.02 8.11
N SER A 120 -4.94 16.74 7.32
CA SER A 120 -3.56 16.64 7.82
C SER A 120 -2.66 17.73 7.25
N HIS A 121 -1.89 18.35 8.14
CA HIS A 121 -0.94 19.45 7.93
C HIS A 121 0.21 19.22 6.92
N GLU A 122 0.18 18.14 6.14
CA GLU A 122 1.10 17.84 5.05
C GLU A 122 0.23 17.34 3.88
N ASP A 123 0.21 18.12 2.78
CA ASP A 123 -0.61 17.89 1.59
C ASP A 123 -0.02 16.76 0.75
N VAL A 124 0.01 15.55 1.31
CA VAL A 124 0.63 14.36 0.72
C VAL A 124 -0.41 13.29 0.43
N ALA A 125 -0.24 12.60 -0.68
CA ALA A 125 -1.20 11.63 -1.17
C ALA A 125 -1.05 10.27 -0.45
N PHE A 126 -1.89 10.02 0.55
CA PHE A 126 -2.12 8.68 1.09
C PHE A 126 -3.27 7.99 0.34
N PRO A 127 -3.16 6.69 0.01
CA PRO A 127 -4.25 5.97 -0.62
C PRO A 127 -5.43 5.81 0.35
N PRO A 128 -6.70 5.97 -0.09
CA PRO A 128 -7.87 5.68 0.74
C PRO A 128 -7.84 4.25 1.28
N LEU A 129 -8.27 4.05 2.52
CA LEU A 129 -8.13 2.78 3.23
C LEU A 129 -8.72 1.56 2.47
N PRO A 130 -9.94 1.63 1.89
CA PRO A 130 -10.46 0.51 1.08
C PRO A 130 -9.57 0.19 -0.12
N GLY A 131 -9.16 1.23 -0.86
CA GLY A 131 -8.30 1.07 -2.03
C GLY A 131 -6.90 0.56 -1.69
N PHE A 132 -6.34 0.97 -0.55
CA PHE A 132 -5.07 0.45 -0.04
C PHE A 132 -5.18 -1.04 0.30
N LEU A 133 -6.23 -1.42 1.03
CA LEU A 133 -6.45 -2.82 1.41
C LEU A 133 -6.71 -3.70 0.17
N ASP A 134 -7.50 -3.23 -0.78
CA ASP A 134 -7.77 -3.95 -2.03
C ASP A 134 -6.49 -4.22 -2.82
N ALA A 135 -5.63 -3.22 -2.95
CA ALA A 135 -4.36 -3.36 -3.65
C ALA A 135 -3.40 -4.30 -2.90
N LEU A 136 -3.33 -4.24 -1.56
CA LEU A 136 -2.54 -5.20 -0.76
C LEU A 136 -3.06 -6.64 -0.93
N ILE A 137 -4.37 -6.84 -0.90
CA ILE A 137 -5.00 -8.15 -1.11
C ILE A 137 -4.63 -8.67 -2.50
N GLU A 138 -4.84 -7.88 -3.54
CA GLU A 138 -4.57 -8.30 -4.91
C GLU A 138 -3.08 -8.58 -5.13
N SER A 139 -2.18 -7.72 -4.62
CA SER A 139 -0.73 -7.93 -4.64
C SER A 139 -0.32 -9.18 -3.88
N TRP A 140 -1.01 -9.56 -2.80
CA TRP A 140 -0.72 -10.80 -2.09
C TRP A 140 -1.25 -12.03 -2.84
N LEU A 141 -2.46 -11.96 -3.39
CA LEU A 141 -3.07 -13.06 -4.15
C LEU A 141 -2.27 -13.37 -5.43
N ASP A 142 -1.91 -12.35 -6.19
CA ASP A 142 -1.20 -12.47 -7.47
C ASP A 142 0.21 -11.87 -7.41
N CYS A 143 0.87 -12.03 -6.26
CA CYS A 143 2.26 -11.60 -6.07
C CYS A 143 3.14 -12.09 -7.23
N PRO A 144 3.79 -11.18 -7.99
CA PRO A 144 4.64 -11.54 -9.12
C PRO A 144 5.94 -12.24 -8.71
N SER A 145 6.26 -12.23 -7.42
CA SER A 145 7.39 -12.96 -6.84
C SER A 145 6.90 -14.12 -5.97
N ASP A 146 7.53 -15.28 -6.11
CA ASP A 146 7.35 -16.41 -5.20
C ASP A 146 8.20 -16.28 -3.92
N ASP A 147 8.83 -15.12 -3.69
CA ASP A 147 9.59 -14.86 -2.47
C ASP A 147 8.69 -14.95 -1.23
N SER A 148 9.01 -15.89 -0.35
CA SER A 148 8.21 -16.18 0.84
C SER A 148 8.24 -15.02 1.85
N MET A 149 9.33 -14.25 1.89
CA MET A 149 9.44 -13.10 2.77
C MET A 149 8.57 -11.94 2.29
N LEU A 150 8.45 -11.72 0.98
CA LEU A 150 7.54 -10.73 0.43
C LEU A 150 6.08 -11.11 0.68
N LEU A 151 5.71 -12.36 0.44
CA LEU A 151 4.37 -12.86 0.74
C LEU A 151 4.02 -12.72 2.22
N LEU A 152 4.97 -13.03 3.11
CA LEU A 152 4.81 -12.84 4.55
C LEU A 152 4.66 -11.35 4.89
N HIS A 153 5.48 -10.48 4.28
CA HIS A 153 5.42 -9.04 4.50
C HIS A 153 4.04 -8.47 4.16
N LEU A 154 3.50 -8.79 2.97
CA LEU A 154 2.17 -8.35 2.55
C LEU A 154 1.06 -8.91 3.47
N ALA A 155 1.14 -10.19 3.84
CA ALA A 155 0.21 -10.78 4.79
C ALA A 155 0.22 -10.09 6.17
N CYS A 156 1.41 -9.73 6.66
CA CYS A 156 1.56 -8.96 7.89
C CYS A 156 0.91 -7.58 7.77
N GLN A 157 1.12 -6.87 6.68
CA GLN A 157 0.49 -5.55 6.47
C GLN A 157 -1.03 -5.63 6.48
N ILE A 158 -1.61 -6.59 5.75
CA ILE A 158 -3.05 -6.85 5.76
C ILE A 158 -3.53 -7.13 7.19
N SER A 159 -2.84 -8.04 7.90
CA SER A 159 -3.22 -8.43 9.26
C SER A 159 -3.14 -7.26 10.25
N TYR A 160 -2.16 -6.36 10.10
CA TYR A 160 -2.07 -5.15 10.92
C TYR A 160 -3.23 -4.18 10.67
N LEU A 161 -3.71 -4.03 9.43
CA LEU A 161 -4.90 -3.22 9.17
C LEU A 161 -6.11 -3.79 9.89
N TYR A 162 -6.34 -5.10 9.81
CA TYR A 162 -7.44 -5.75 10.55
C TYR A 162 -7.27 -5.69 12.06
N GLU A 163 -6.05 -5.72 12.58
CA GLU A 163 -5.82 -5.64 14.02
C GLU A 163 -6.09 -4.21 14.54
N TYR A 164 -5.48 -3.21 13.90
CA TYR A 164 -5.33 -1.87 14.46
C TYR A 164 -6.25 -0.80 13.87
N ALA A 165 -6.72 -0.93 12.62
CA ALA A 165 -7.54 0.10 11.98
C ALA A 165 -9.04 -0.19 12.19
N PRO A 166 -9.75 0.50 13.11
CA PRO A 166 -11.12 0.14 13.48
C PRO A 166 -12.12 0.31 12.33
N ALA A 167 -11.82 1.21 11.39
CA ALA A 167 -12.62 1.45 10.20
C ALA A 167 -12.81 0.18 9.36
N VAL A 168 -11.79 -0.68 9.28
CA VAL A 168 -11.89 -1.96 8.54
C VAL A 168 -12.95 -2.88 9.14
N LYS A 169 -13.23 -2.79 10.44
CA LYS A 169 -14.24 -3.64 11.10
C LYS A 169 -15.68 -3.11 10.96
N GLN A 170 -15.86 -1.94 10.35
CA GLN A 170 -17.20 -1.38 10.16
C GLN A 170 -17.95 -2.15 9.09
N ARG A 171 -19.26 -2.37 9.33
CA ARG A 171 -20.11 -3.14 8.42
C ARG A 171 -20.18 -2.55 7.00
N SER A 172 -20.18 -1.22 6.88
CA SER A 172 -20.19 -0.49 5.61
C SER A 172 -18.84 -0.47 4.90
N PHE A 173 -17.77 -0.97 5.52
CA PHE A 173 -16.43 -0.94 4.92
C PHE A 173 -16.36 -1.83 3.67
N ALA A 174 -16.94 -3.04 3.74
CA ALA A 174 -16.97 -3.98 2.63
C ALA A 174 -17.66 -3.41 1.37
N GLU A 175 -18.60 -2.48 1.53
CA GLU A 175 -19.30 -1.83 0.41
C GLU A 175 -18.38 -0.92 -0.41
N GLN A 176 -17.32 -0.40 0.21
CA GLN A 176 -16.32 0.48 -0.41
C GLN A 176 -15.17 -0.31 -1.06
N MET A 177 -15.05 -1.61 -0.74
CA MET A 177 -14.07 -2.50 -1.35
C MET A 177 -14.54 -3.02 -2.71
N LYS A 178 -13.59 -3.43 -3.54
CA LYS A 178 -13.83 -4.21 -4.76
C LYS A 178 -14.67 -5.44 -4.46
N TYR A 179 -15.64 -5.71 -5.32
CA TYR A 179 -16.61 -6.80 -5.13
C TYR A 179 -15.92 -8.15 -4.93
N GLU A 180 -14.91 -8.43 -5.74
CA GLU A 180 -14.14 -9.67 -5.76
C GLU A 180 -13.26 -9.88 -4.51
N HIS A 181 -13.07 -8.86 -3.67
CA HIS A 181 -12.33 -8.95 -2.41
C HIS A 181 -13.23 -9.00 -1.16
N ARG A 182 -14.54 -8.81 -1.31
CA ARG A 182 -15.46 -8.80 -0.16
C ARG A 182 -15.47 -10.12 0.58
N GLN A 183 -15.37 -11.26 -0.12
CA GLN A 183 -15.32 -12.56 0.55
C GLN A 183 -14.03 -12.72 1.37
N PHE A 184 -12.88 -12.30 0.83
CA PHE A 184 -11.63 -12.25 1.60
C PHE A 184 -11.84 -11.48 2.90
N HIS A 185 -12.44 -10.28 2.80
CA HIS A 185 -12.71 -9.43 3.94
C HIS A 185 -13.57 -10.12 5.01
N PHE A 186 -14.68 -10.73 4.60
CA PHE A 186 -15.57 -11.45 5.52
C PHE A 186 -14.89 -12.65 6.17
N ASP A 187 -14.07 -13.39 5.43
CA ASP A 187 -13.34 -14.54 5.94
C ASP A 187 -12.33 -14.14 7.01
N VAL A 188 -11.62 -13.01 6.82
CA VAL A 188 -10.73 -12.46 7.86
C VAL A 188 -11.51 -12.06 9.10
N LEU A 189 -12.63 -11.34 8.95
CA LEU A 189 -13.48 -10.94 10.07
C LEU A 189 -14.12 -12.13 10.81
N ALA A 190 -14.37 -13.23 10.10
CA ALA A 190 -14.85 -14.50 10.68
C ALA A 190 -13.74 -15.27 11.44
N GLY A 191 -12.51 -14.74 11.46
CA GLY A 191 -11.38 -15.34 12.18
C GLY A 191 -10.61 -16.39 11.40
N MET A 192 -10.77 -16.45 10.07
CA MET A 192 -9.93 -17.33 9.25
C MET A 192 -8.47 -16.89 9.31
N GLN A 193 -7.56 -17.87 9.42
CA GLN A 193 -6.14 -17.60 9.52
C GLN A 193 -5.58 -17.05 8.20
N THR A 194 -5.28 -15.75 8.19
CA THR A 194 -4.66 -15.03 7.07
C THR A 194 -3.17 -15.38 6.92
N GLY A 195 -2.60 -15.05 5.76
CA GLY A 195 -1.16 -15.17 5.51
C GLY A 195 -0.62 -16.58 5.25
N THR A 196 -1.50 -17.59 5.16
CA THR A 196 -1.09 -18.96 4.81
C THR A 196 -1.24 -19.23 3.31
N ILE A 197 -0.46 -20.18 2.78
CA ILE A 197 -0.56 -20.60 1.37
C ILE A 197 -1.94 -21.21 1.08
N GLN A 198 -2.49 -21.96 2.02
CA GLN A 198 -3.82 -22.57 1.92
C GLN A 198 -4.90 -21.49 1.83
N PHE A 199 -4.85 -20.48 2.70
CA PHE A 199 -5.76 -19.34 2.63
C PHE A 199 -5.61 -18.58 1.31
N ARG A 200 -4.38 -18.34 0.85
CA ARG A 200 -4.11 -17.70 -0.45
C ARG A 200 -4.77 -18.44 -1.60
N LYS A 201 -4.57 -19.76 -1.68
CA LYS A 201 -5.18 -20.61 -2.72
C LYS A 201 -6.71 -20.58 -2.67
N HIS A 202 -7.27 -20.66 -1.46
CA HIS A 202 -8.71 -20.58 -1.25
C HIS A 202 -9.29 -19.24 -1.73
N GLN A 203 -8.69 -18.13 -1.31
CA GLN A 203 -9.15 -16.80 -1.68
C GLN A 203 -9.01 -16.50 -3.18
N ARG A 204 -7.93 -16.98 -3.83
CA ARG A 204 -7.81 -16.89 -5.30
C ARG A 204 -8.95 -17.62 -6.01
N ALA A 205 -9.24 -18.85 -5.57
CA ALA A 205 -10.32 -19.64 -6.19
C ALA A 205 -11.70 -18.96 -6.04
N ILE A 206 -11.97 -18.37 -4.87
CA ILE A 206 -13.19 -17.60 -4.61
C ILE A 206 -13.25 -16.35 -5.49
N ARG A 207 -12.18 -15.54 -5.53
CA ARG A 207 -12.10 -14.33 -6.36
C ARG A 207 -12.35 -14.67 -7.84
N ASP A 208 -11.70 -15.71 -8.34
CA ASP A 208 -11.85 -16.14 -9.74
C ASP A 208 -13.26 -16.72 -10.02
N ALA A 209 -13.94 -17.27 -9.02
CA ALA A 209 -15.35 -17.67 -9.13
C ALA A 209 -16.30 -16.46 -9.12
N LEU A 210 -16.04 -15.47 -8.26
CA LEU A 210 -16.78 -14.19 -8.21
C LEU A 210 -16.72 -13.46 -9.56
N LEU A 211 -15.52 -13.32 -10.12
CA LEU A 211 -15.31 -12.66 -11.42
C LEU A 211 -16.00 -13.38 -12.58
N ARG A 212 -16.25 -14.70 -12.45
CA ARG A 212 -17.01 -15.49 -13.43
C ARG A 212 -18.51 -15.57 -13.14
N GLY A 213 -18.99 -14.94 -12.06
CA GLY A 213 -20.39 -15.03 -11.63
C GLY A 213 -20.80 -16.41 -11.11
N GLN A 214 -19.84 -17.21 -10.64
CA GLN A 214 -20.04 -18.58 -10.14
C GLN A 214 -20.15 -18.64 -8.61
N TYR A 215 -20.01 -17.49 -7.94
CA TYR A 215 -20.09 -17.33 -6.51
C TYR A 215 -20.66 -15.94 -6.21
N GLU A 216 -21.36 -15.79 -5.09
CA GLU A 216 -21.82 -14.51 -4.56
C GLU A 216 -21.36 -14.42 -3.10
N PRO A 217 -20.78 -13.30 -2.65
CA PRO A 217 -20.48 -13.11 -1.24
C PRO A 217 -21.80 -13.08 -0.46
N PRO A 218 -21.83 -13.52 0.81
CA PRO A 218 -23.02 -13.43 1.63
C PRO A 218 -23.54 -11.99 1.61
N GLY A 219 -24.78 -11.82 1.15
CA GLY A 219 -25.46 -10.53 1.22
C GLY A 219 -25.58 -10.10 2.68
N MET A 220 -25.45 -8.81 2.96
CA MET A 220 -25.63 -8.25 4.31
C MET A 220 -27.07 -8.34 4.86
N PHE A 221 -27.88 -9.27 4.37
CA PHE A 221 -29.22 -9.57 4.86
C PHE A 221 -29.21 -10.98 5.47
N GLY A 222 -28.81 -11.09 6.74
CA GLY A 222 -28.75 -12.42 7.37
C GLY A 222 -28.17 -12.51 8.77
N VAL A 223 -28.46 -11.56 9.66
CA VAL A 223 -28.58 -11.87 11.09
C VAL A 223 -29.81 -11.11 11.58
N SER A 224 -30.93 -11.83 11.68
CA SER A 224 -32.15 -11.38 12.36
C SER A 224 -32.04 -11.69 13.85
#